data_AF-A0A359B9N1-F1
#
_entry.id   AF-A0A359B9N1-F1
#
_cell.length_a   1.000
_cell.length_b   1.000
_cell.length_c   1.000
_cell.angle_alpha   90.00
_cell.angle_beta   90.00
_cell.angle_gamma   90.00
#
_symmetry.space_group_name_H-M   'P 1'
#
loop_
_entity.id
_entity.type
_entity.pdbx_description
1 polymer ?
#
loop_
_entity_poly.entity_id
_entity_poly.type
_entity_poly.pdbx_seq_one_letter_code
_entity_poly.pdbx_strand_id
1 'polypeptide(L)' 'MHLHGHDFKVVSIDAFAQPESFRDTINIAPGTRWDVELSANNLGIWPLVGTKPFHASNNGETPGGMMTRFIYQ' A
#
# COMPACT_ATOMS: atom_id res chain seq x y z
N MET A 1 -2.97 3.39 -1.69
CA MET A 1 -2.60 2.13 -0.99
C MET A 1 -1.79 2.52 0.21
N HIS A 2 -2.20 2.07 1.39
CA HIS A 2 -1.57 2.35 2.67
C HIS A 2 -1.25 1.04 3.39
N LEU A 3 0.00 0.89 3.85
CA LEU A 3 0.44 -0.24 4.65
C LEU A 3 0.62 0.21 6.10
N HIS A 4 -0.03 -0.47 7.02
CA HIS A 4 0.17 -0.21 8.44
C HIS A 4 1.51 -0.78 8.94
N GLY A 5 2.07 -0.15 9.96
CA GLY A 5 3.22 -0.67 10.71
C GLY A 5 4.56 -0.63 9.98
N HIS A 6 4.60 -0.13 8.74
CA HIS A 6 5.82 -0.04 7.93
C HIS A 6 5.78 1.19 7.03
N ASP A 7 6.93 1.85 6.89
CA ASP A 7 7.24 2.62 5.70
C ASP A 7 7.86 1.70 4.65
N PHE A 8 7.64 2.00 3.38
CA PHE A 8 8.29 1.35 2.26
C PHE A 8 9.05 2.37 1.42
N LYS A 9 10.15 1.93 0.81
CA LYS A 9 10.94 2.74 -0.12
C LYS A 9 10.29 2.72 -1.49
N VAL A 10 10.10 3.88 -2.11
CA VAL A 10 9.71 3.97 -3.52
C VAL A 10 10.95 3.77 -4.38
N VAL A 11 10.98 2.68 -5.15
CA VAL A 11 12.11 2.29 -6.01
C VAL A 11 11.96 2.88 -7.40
N SER A 12 10.77 2.76 -7.99
CA SER A 12 10.48 3.25 -9.34
C SER A 12 9.04 3.71 -9.49
N ILE A 13 8.81 4.67 -10.40
CA ILE A 13 7.48 5.05 -10.89
C ILE A 13 7.51 4.88 -12.40
N ASP A 14 6.62 4.04 -12.94
CA ASP A 14 6.56 3.68 -14.36
C ASP A 14 7.91 3.21 -14.92
N ALA A 15 8.66 2.42 -14.13
CA ALA A 15 10.01 1.93 -14.42
C ALA A 15 11.12 3.00 -14.42
N PHE A 16 10.83 4.25 -14.04
CA PHE A 16 11.83 5.27 -13.82
C PHE A 16 12.25 5.30 -12.36
N ALA A 17 13.54 5.05 -12.12
CA ALA A 17 14.13 5.08 -10.78
C ALA A 17 13.84 6.40 -10.07
N GLN A 18 13.45 6.32 -8.81
CA GLN A 18 13.17 7.49 -7.98
C GLN A 18 14.33 7.76 -7.03
N PRO A 19 14.56 9.04 -6.65
CA PRO A 19 15.35 9.34 -5.47
C PRO A 19 14.77 8.61 -4.25
N GLU A 20 15.65 8.27 -3.32
CA GLU A 20 15.24 7.56 -2.11
C GLU A 20 14.17 8.37 -1.36
N SER A 21 13.00 7.77 -1.23
CA SER A 21 11.89 8.31 -0.45
C SER A 21 11.11 7.17 0.20
N PHE A 22 10.82 7.36 1.48
CA PHE A 22 10.01 6.44 2.27
C PHE A 22 8.60 6.99 2.42
N ARG A 23 7.61 6.11 2.29
CA ARG A 23 6.18 6.44 2.40
C ARG A 23 5.45 5.27 3.04
N ASP A 24 4.38 5.57 3.76
CA ASP A 24 3.38 4.57 4.20
C ASP A 24 2.21 4.46 3.20
N THR A 25 2.04 5.47 2.33
CA THR A 25 0.87 5.65 1.48
C THR A 25 1.28 6.17 0.09
N ILE A 26 0.73 5.53 -0.94
CA ILE A 26 0.87 5.98 -2.34
C ILE A 26 -0.49 6.14 -3.00
N ASN A 27 -0.64 7.20 -3.81
CA ASN A 27 -1.78 7.40 -4.68
C ASN A 27 -1.43 6.90 -6.08
N ILE A 28 -1.95 5.73 -6.44
CA ILE A 28 -1.72 5.10 -7.74
C ILE A 28 -2.78 5.63 -8.71
N ALA A 29 -2.35 6.39 -9.70
CA ALA A 29 -3.22 6.92 -10.74
C ALA A 29 -3.45 5.88 -11.85
N PRO A 30 -4.54 5.99 -12.64
CA PRO A 30 -4.77 5.12 -13.79
C PRO A 30 -3.56 5.09 -14.74
N GLY A 31 -3.15 3.90 -15.17
CA GLY A 31 -2.01 3.70 -16.08
C GLY A 31 -0.64 3.77 -15.43
N THR A 32 -0.54 4.13 -14.14
CA THR A 32 0.75 4.21 -13.43
C THR A 32 1.09 2.91 -12.70
N ARG A 33 2.38 2.64 -12.56
CA ARG A 33 2.95 1.55 -11.74
C ARG A 33 3.95 2.12 -10.75
N TRP A 34 3.96 1.56 -9.56
CA TRP A 34 4.86 1.95 -8.48
C TRP A 34 5.54 0.69 -7.98
N ASP A 35 6.86 0.68 -8.03
CA ASP A 35 7.67 -0.38 -7.44
C ASP A 35 8.13 0.09 -6.07
N VAL A 36 7.89 -0.72 -5.04
CA VAL A 36 8.25 -0.41 -3.67
C VAL A 36 9.03 -1.55 -3.03
N GLU A 37 9.97 -1.20 -2.16
CA GLU A 37 10.72 -2.14 -1.34
C GLU A 37 10.28 -2.02 0.11
N LEU A 38 9.94 -3.15 0.72
CA LEU A 38 9.44 -3.26 2.08
C LEU A 38 10.44 -4.05 2.93
N SER A 39 10.86 -3.48 4.06
CA SER A 39 11.60 -4.21 5.09
C SER A 39 10.64 -4.83 6.09
N ALA A 40 10.55 -6.16 6.12
CA ALA A 40 9.70 -6.90 7.05
C ALA A 40 10.36 -7.04 8.44
N ASN A 41 10.37 -5.96 9.22
CA ASN A 41 11.09 -5.86 10.51
C ASN A 41 10.20 -5.49 11.71
N ASN A 42 8.87 -5.52 11.57
CA ASN A 42 7.92 -5.17 12.63
C ASN A 42 6.84 -6.25 12.76
N LEU A 43 7.05 -7.21 13.67
CA LEU A 43 6.17 -8.36 13.88
C LEU A 43 4.72 -7.94 14.14
N GLY A 44 3.77 -8.59 13.48
CA GLY A 44 2.35 -8.34 13.69
C GLY A 44 1.45 -8.81 12.55
N ILE A 45 0.20 -8.34 12.58
CA ILE A 45 -0.78 -8.48 11.50
C ILE A 45 -1.17 -7.09 11.06
N TRP A 46 -0.67 -6.67 9.90
CA TRP A 46 -0.78 -5.29 9.45
C TRP A 46 -1.71 -5.17 8.24
N PRO A 47 -2.78 -4.36 8.31
CA PRO A 47 -3.62 -4.11 7.15
C PRO A 47 -2.85 -3.43 6.01
N LEU A 48 -3.15 -3.84 4.78
CA LEU A 48 -2.78 -3.16 3.55
C LEU A 48 -4.06 -2.81 2.80
N VAL A 49 -4.39 -1.52 2.70
CA VAL A 49 -5.73 -1.06 2.27
C VAL A 49 -5.71 0.15 1.35
N GLY A 50 -6.80 0.35 0.61
CA GLY A 50 -7.10 1.64 -0.03
C GLY A 50 -7.56 2.68 0.99
N THR A 51 -7.08 3.93 0.88
CA THR A 51 -7.43 5.02 1.81
C THR A 51 -8.65 5.85 1.37
N LYS A 52 -9.09 5.71 0.13
CA LYS A 52 -10.30 6.41 -0.35
C LYS A 52 -11.53 5.72 0.24
N PRO A 53 -12.45 6.44 0.93
CA PRO A 53 -13.56 5.80 1.64
C PRO A 53 -14.44 4.91 0.76
N PHE A 54 -14.69 5.32 -0.48
CA PHE A 54 -15.48 4.55 -1.45
C PHE A 54 -14.76 3.30 -2.00
N HIS A 55 -13.48 3.10 -1.66
CA HIS A 55 -12.76 1.85 -1.94
C HIS A 55 -12.79 0.85 -0.78
N ALA A 56 -13.48 1.16 0.33
CA ALA A 56 -13.57 0.33 1.54
C ALA A 56 -14.91 -0.44 1.64
N SER A 57 -15.63 -0.60 0.53
CA SER A 57 -16.95 -1.23 0.47
C SER A 57 -17.09 -2.14 -0.75
N ASN A 58 -17.96 -3.14 -0.65
CA ASN A 58 -18.46 -3.94 -1.76
C ASN A 58 -19.94 -3.61 -1.96
N ASN A 59 -20.26 -2.87 -3.04
CA ASN A 59 -21.63 -2.44 -3.34
C ASN A 59 -22.33 -1.71 -2.17
N GLY A 60 -21.61 -0.79 -1.51
CA GLY A 60 -22.13 -0.01 -0.38
C GLY A 60 -21.98 -0.68 0.99
N GLU A 61 -21.67 -1.99 1.04
CA GLU A 61 -21.49 -2.72 2.29
C GLU A 61 -20.02 -2.75 2.72
N THR A 62 -19.75 -2.46 4.00
CA THR A 62 -18.41 -2.40 4.60
C THR A 62 -18.31 -3.44 5.74
N PRO A 63 -17.18 -4.16 5.91
CA PRO A 63 -15.90 -3.99 5.20
C PRO A 63 -15.86 -4.67 3.83
N GLY A 64 -15.14 -4.05 2.88
CA GLY A 64 -14.93 -4.59 1.54
C GLY A 64 -13.94 -3.79 0.71
N GLY A 65 -13.86 -4.10 -0.58
CA GLY A 65 -13.02 -3.39 -1.55
C GLY A 65 -11.54 -3.78 -1.52
N MET A 66 -10.64 -2.80 -1.73
CA MET A 66 -9.20 -3.05 -1.83
C MET A 66 -8.56 -3.19 -0.46
N MET A 67 -8.48 -4.43 0.04
CA MET A 67 -7.90 -4.75 1.35
C MET A 67 -7.22 -6.12 1.37
N THR A 68 -6.11 -6.22 2.08
CA THR A 68 -5.44 -7.47 2.45
C THR A 68 -4.67 -7.28 3.78
N ARG A 69 -3.94 -8.29 4.22
CA ARG A 69 -3.13 -8.26 5.45
C ARG A 69 -1.71 -8.74 5.17
N PHE A 70 -0.73 -8.04 5.72
CA PHE A 70 0.65 -8.46 5.82
C PHE A 70 0.84 -9.18 7.17
N ILE A 71 1.11 -10.49 7.12
CA ILE A 71 1.11 -11.39 8.27
C ILE A 71 2.51 -11.98 8.41
N TYR A 72 3.11 -11.80 9.59
CA TYR A 72 4.37 -12.47 9.95
C TYR A 72 4.13 -13.93 10.34
N GLN A 73 5.09 -14.79 10.03
CA GLN A 73 5.12 -16.20 10.44
C GLN A 73 5.88 -16.39 11.75
#